data_AF-A0A959TCG7-F1
#
_entry.id   AF-A0A959TCG7-F1
#
_cell.length_a   1.000
_cell.length_b   1.000
_cell.length_c   1.000
_cell.angle_alpha   90.00
_cell.angle_beta   90.00
_cell.angle_gamma   90.00
#
_symmetry.space_group_name_H-M   'P 1'
#
loop_
_entity.id
_entity.type
_entity.pdbx_description
1 polymer ?
#
loop_
_entity_poly.entity_id
_entity_poly.type
_entity_poly.pdbx_seq_one_letter_code
_entity_poly.pdbx_strand_id
1 'polypeptide(L)'
;TRAGLDAGLGGNVGRSWAGLLADRDHAWWVLELSSFQLDDVKDFKPHIAVLLNITPDHLDRYGGSMERYADSKFRIGLTQGPEDHFIHCADDAVIGKGLERHALKARRWPFSIERELEQGAYL
;
A
#
# COMPACT_ATOMS: atom_id res chain seq x y z
N THR A 1 0.59 19.22 -10.36
CA THR A 1 -0.09 17.99 -10.87
C THR A 1 -1.18 18.39 -11.86
N ARG A 2 -1.76 17.46 -12.65
CA ARG A 2 -2.90 17.78 -13.55
C ARG A 2 -4.15 18.29 -12.80
N ALA A 3 -4.28 17.95 -11.52
CA ALA A 3 -5.36 18.39 -10.64
C ALA A 3 -5.04 19.70 -9.88
N GLY A 4 -3.92 20.39 -10.16
CA GLY A 4 -3.54 21.63 -9.46
C GLY A 4 -3.06 21.45 -8.01
N LEU A 5 -2.98 20.22 -7.51
CA LEU A 5 -2.50 19.91 -6.16
C LEU A 5 -0.96 19.97 -6.07
N ASP A 6 -0.45 20.45 -4.94
CA ASP A 6 0.95 20.35 -4.54
C ASP A 6 1.24 18.93 -4.03
N ALA A 7 1.89 18.12 -4.86
CA ALA A 7 2.19 16.74 -4.55
C ALA A 7 3.61 16.36 -5.01
N GLY A 8 4.37 15.74 -4.11
CA GLY A 8 5.65 15.10 -4.41
C GLY A 8 5.46 13.62 -4.76
N LEU A 9 6.23 13.13 -5.73
CA LEU A 9 6.29 11.72 -6.11
C LEU A 9 7.67 11.16 -5.77
N GLY A 10 7.73 10.07 -5.02
CA GLY A 10 8.99 9.42 -4.69
C GLY A 10 8.83 8.08 -4.00
N GLY A 11 9.87 7.64 -3.31
CA GLY A 11 9.87 6.37 -2.56
C GLY A 11 10.89 5.39 -3.08
N ASN A 12 10.47 4.15 -3.33
CA ASN A 12 11.31 3.03 -3.73
C ASN A 12 11.89 3.19 -5.14
N VAL A 13 11.11 3.68 -6.11
CA VAL A 13 11.56 3.94 -7.48
C VAL A 13 11.77 5.44 -7.68
N GLY A 14 12.86 5.79 -8.37
CA GLY A 14 13.21 7.16 -8.67
C GLY A 14 13.96 7.84 -7.53
N ARG A 15 13.44 8.96 -7.02
CA ARG A 15 14.08 9.74 -5.95
C ARG A 15 13.56 9.28 -4.59
N SER A 16 14.48 9.12 -3.63
CA SER A 16 14.12 8.77 -2.26
C SER A 16 13.24 9.85 -1.63
N TRP A 17 12.28 9.44 -0.81
CA TRP A 17 11.41 10.38 -0.11
C TRP A 17 12.21 11.33 0.79
N ALA A 18 13.18 10.82 1.56
CA ALA A 18 14.04 11.64 2.41
C ALA A 18 14.82 12.70 1.62
N GLY A 19 15.33 12.36 0.43
CA GLY A 19 16.04 13.32 -0.41
C GLY A 19 15.11 14.40 -0.98
N LEU A 20 13.89 14.04 -1.37
CA LEU A 20 12.90 15.01 -1.83
C LEU A 20 12.46 15.94 -0.70
N LEU A 21 12.19 15.39 0.49
CA LEU A 21 11.78 16.14 1.66
C LEU A 21 12.85 17.14 2.13
N ALA A 22 14.13 16.77 2.00
CA ALA A 22 15.25 17.66 2.31
C ALA A 22 15.32 18.89 1.38
N ASP A 23 14.93 18.74 0.11
CA ASP A 23 14.87 19.86 -0.83
C ASP A 23 13.66 20.75 -0.55
N ARG A 24 12.48 20.13 -0.39
CA ARG A 24 11.21 20.82 -0.14
C ARG A 24 10.13 19.84 0.34
N ASP A 25 9.29 20.29 1.27
CA ASP A 25 8.07 19.59 1.64
C ASP A 25 6.89 19.92 0.71
N HIS A 26 5.95 18.98 0.59
CA HIS A 26 4.75 19.05 -0.24
C HIS A 26 3.50 18.77 0.59
N ALA A 27 2.38 19.39 0.23
CA ALA A 27 1.09 19.14 0.89
C ALA A 27 0.63 17.67 0.78
N TRP A 28 0.98 17.00 -0.32
CA TRP A 28 0.71 15.59 -0.55
C TRP A 28 1.97 14.85 -0.98
N TRP A 29 2.05 13.58 -0.57
CA TRP A 29 3.08 12.65 -1.00
C TRP A 29 2.44 11.43 -1.65
N VAL A 30 2.93 11.07 -2.84
CA VAL A 30 2.64 9.81 -3.51
C VAL A 30 3.91 8.98 -3.41
N LEU A 31 3.86 7.93 -2.58
CA LEU A 31 5.02 7.10 -2.28
C LEU A 31 4.82 5.68 -2.81
N GLU A 32 5.76 5.22 -3.64
CA GLU A 32 5.91 3.80 -3.92
C GLU A 32 6.75 3.17 -2.81
N LEU A 33 6.28 2.07 -2.20
CA LEU A 33 6.97 1.41 -1.10
C LEU A 33 7.24 -0.06 -1.42
N SER A 34 8.50 -0.49 -1.23
CA SER A 34 8.84 -1.91 -1.29
C SER A 34 8.47 -2.63 0.01
N SER A 35 8.45 -3.97 -0.04
CA SER A 35 8.24 -4.77 1.18
C SER A 35 9.39 -4.55 2.16
N PHE A 36 10.61 -4.34 1.65
CA PHE A 36 11.78 -4.13 2.50
C PHE A 36 11.65 -2.84 3.30
N GLN A 37 11.13 -1.78 2.69
CA GLN A 37 10.84 -0.53 3.41
C GLN A 37 9.72 -0.70 4.43
N LEU A 38 8.70 -1.49 4.10
CA LEU A 38 7.56 -1.75 4.98
C LEU A 38 7.93 -2.63 6.19
N ASP A 39 8.91 -3.54 6.07
CA ASP A 39 9.35 -4.39 7.18
C ASP A 39 9.72 -3.58 8.44
N ASP A 40 10.31 -2.40 8.24
CA ASP A 40 10.86 -1.55 9.30
C ASP A 40 9.92 -0.41 9.73
N VAL A 41 8.73 -0.28 9.13
CA VAL A 41 7.78 0.77 9.53
C VAL A 41 7.19 0.49 10.91
N LYS A 42 7.13 1.54 11.74
CA LYS A 42 6.50 1.52 13.07
C LYS A 42 5.33 2.49 13.15
N ASP A 43 5.61 3.75 12.85
CA ASP A 43 4.65 4.86 12.98
C ASP A 43 4.23 5.45 11.64
N PHE A 44 4.69 4.87 10.52
CA PHE A 44 4.29 5.31 9.19
C PHE A 44 2.80 5.05 9.00
N LYS A 45 2.02 6.13 8.89
CA LYS A 45 0.56 6.09 8.82
C LYS A 45 0.06 6.85 7.59
N PRO A 46 -0.04 6.19 6.42
CA PRO A 46 -0.55 6.84 5.23
C PRO A 46 -2.06 7.08 5.37
N HIS A 47 -2.53 8.26 4.96
CA HIS A 47 -3.98 8.52 4.92
C HIS A 47 -4.69 7.65 3.87
N ILE A 48 -4.00 7.36 2.76
CA ILE A 48 -4.46 6.45 1.70
C ILE A 48 -3.35 5.43 1.45
N ALA A 49 -3.67 4.15 1.64
CA ALA A 49 -2.80 3.03 1.28
C ALA A 49 -3.40 2.28 0.08
N VAL A 50 -2.54 1.82 -0.83
CA VAL A 50 -2.97 1.09 -2.03
C VAL A 50 -2.18 -0.21 -2.15
N LEU A 51 -2.87 -1.34 -2.31
CA LEU A 51 -2.27 -2.64 -2.53
C LEU A 51 -2.81 -3.26 -3.81
N LEU A 52 -2.01 -3.24 -4.87
CA LEU A 52 -2.46 -3.56 -6.24
C LEU A 52 -2.52 -5.07 -6.51
N ASN A 53 -1.50 -5.81 -6.11
CA ASN A 53 -1.41 -7.26 -6.21
C ASN A 53 -0.23 -7.74 -5.35
N ILE A 54 -0.18 -9.04 -5.05
CA ILE A 54 0.97 -9.69 -4.40
C ILE A 54 1.32 -10.95 -5.19
N THR A 55 2.36 -10.84 -6.02
CA THR A 55 2.93 -11.96 -6.77
C THR A 55 4.29 -12.36 -6.18
N PRO A 56 4.76 -13.61 -6.39
CA PRO A 56 6.03 -14.07 -5.85
C PRO A 56 7.20 -13.17 -6.27
N ASP A 57 7.86 -12.58 -5.28
CA ASP A 57 9.05 -11.76 -5.46
C ASP A 57 9.88 -11.78 -4.16
N HIS A 58 11.20 -11.70 -4.28
CA HIS A 58 12.14 -11.67 -3.15
C HIS A 58 11.89 -12.73 -2.04
N LEU A 59 11.37 -13.91 -2.39
CA LEU A 59 10.96 -14.92 -1.41
C LEU A 59 12.12 -15.48 -0.57
N ASP A 60 13.35 -15.42 -1.07
CA ASP A 60 14.57 -15.79 -0.35
C ASP A 60 14.71 -15.03 0.97
N ARG A 61 14.40 -13.72 0.99
CA ARG A 61 14.37 -12.90 2.21
C ARG A 61 13.33 -13.37 3.22
N TYR A 62 12.22 -13.91 2.71
CA TYR A 62 11.09 -14.37 3.50
C TYR A 62 11.14 -15.88 3.79
N GLY A 63 12.30 -16.52 3.61
CA GLY A 63 12.49 -17.95 3.86
C GLY A 63 11.66 -18.84 2.95
N GLY A 64 11.43 -18.41 1.71
CA GLY A 64 10.57 -19.08 0.73
C GLY A 64 9.06 -18.91 0.99
N SER A 65 8.66 -18.14 2.01
CA SER A 65 7.26 -18.02 2.41
C SER A 65 6.56 -16.84 1.74
N MET A 66 5.61 -17.16 0.86
CA MET A 66 4.71 -16.17 0.26
C MET A 66 3.86 -15.45 1.32
N GLU A 67 3.48 -16.13 2.39
CA GLU A 67 2.70 -15.55 3.48
C GLU A 67 3.48 -14.46 4.22
N ARG A 68 4.75 -14.71 4.54
CA ARG A 68 5.63 -13.71 5.19
C ARG A 68 5.89 -12.51 4.28
N TYR A 69 6.02 -12.74 2.97
CA TYR A 69 6.11 -11.66 1.99
C TYR A 69 4.83 -10.81 1.95
N ALA A 70 3.67 -11.46 1.93
CA ALA A 70 2.38 -10.77 1.98
C ALA A 70 2.24 -9.97 3.29
N ASP A 71 2.60 -10.55 4.44
CA ASP A 71 2.56 -9.86 5.74
C ASP A 71 3.41 -8.59 5.75
N SER A 72 4.55 -8.61 5.08
CA SER A 72 5.37 -7.41 4.88
C SER A 72 4.61 -6.32 4.13
N LYS A 73 3.94 -6.65 3.03
CA LYS A 73 3.13 -5.69 2.25
C LYS A 73 1.94 -5.14 3.04
N PHE A 74 1.27 -5.96 3.85
CA PHE A 74 0.11 -5.53 4.65
C PHE A 74 0.45 -4.47 5.70
N ARG A 75 1.72 -4.35 6.12
CA ARG A 75 2.18 -3.31 7.06
C ARG A 75 1.86 -1.90 6.59
N ILE A 76 1.68 -1.67 5.29
CA ILE A 76 1.26 -0.37 4.74
C ILE A 76 -0.07 0.15 5.34
N GLY A 77 -0.94 -0.75 5.79
CA GLY A 77 -2.26 -0.42 6.35
C GLY A 77 -2.41 -0.64 7.86
N LEU A 78 -1.44 -1.27 8.55
CA LEU A 78 -1.62 -1.72 9.93
C LEU A 78 -1.69 -0.58 10.97
N THR A 79 -1.10 0.56 10.66
CA THR A 79 -1.08 1.76 11.52
C THR A 79 -2.27 2.69 11.25
N GLN A 80 -3.04 2.44 10.19
CA GLN A 80 -4.19 3.26 9.80
C GLN A 80 -5.33 3.17 10.83
N GLY A 81 -6.18 4.19 10.87
CA GLY A 81 -7.38 4.27 11.70
C GLY A 81 -8.68 4.39 10.88
N PRO A 82 -9.85 4.52 11.54
CA PRO A 82 -11.16 4.50 10.88
C PRO A 82 -11.46 5.63 9.88
N GLU A 83 -10.67 6.71 9.92
CA GLU A 83 -10.76 7.84 8.98
C GLU A 83 -9.82 7.70 7.79
N ASP A 84 -8.98 6.67 7.76
CA ASP A 84 -8.03 6.41 6.68
C ASP A 84 -8.61 5.42 5.67
N HIS A 85 -7.98 5.36 4.50
CA HIS A 85 -8.47 4.62 3.35
C HIS A 85 -7.48 3.54 2.93
N PHE A 86 -7.96 2.30 2.75
CA PHE A 86 -7.18 1.17 2.26
C PHE A 86 -7.79 0.65 0.95
N ILE A 87 -7.15 0.95 -0.16
CA ILE A 87 -7.56 0.53 -1.50
C ILE A 87 -6.84 -0.77 -1.84
N HIS A 88 -7.57 -1.78 -2.32
CA HIS A 88 -6.96 -3.07 -2.65
C HIS A 88 -7.62 -3.78 -3.82
N CYS A 89 -6.87 -4.63 -4.50
CA CYS A 89 -7.45 -5.50 -5.54
C CYS A 89 -8.32 -6.59 -4.89
N ALA A 90 -9.54 -6.75 -5.39
CA ALA A 90 -10.50 -7.79 -4.97
C ALA A 90 -10.27 -9.11 -5.70
N ASP A 91 -9.50 -9.10 -6.79
CA ASP A 91 -9.25 -10.27 -7.65
C ASP A 91 -7.97 -11.01 -7.24
N ASP A 92 -7.15 -10.40 -6.38
CA ASP A 92 -5.94 -11.02 -5.86
C ASP A 92 -6.25 -11.91 -4.64
N ALA A 93 -6.14 -13.22 -4.83
CA ALA A 93 -6.41 -14.21 -3.77
C ALA A 93 -5.43 -14.12 -2.58
N VAL A 94 -4.20 -13.62 -2.78
CA VAL A 94 -3.23 -13.44 -1.69
C VAL A 94 -3.64 -12.24 -0.83
N ILE A 95 -4.08 -11.16 -1.45
CA ILE A 95 -4.68 -10.01 -0.76
C ILE A 95 -5.93 -10.47 0.00
N GLY A 96 -6.82 -11.25 -0.63
CA GLY A 96 -8.02 -11.78 0.02
C GLY A 96 -7.70 -12.53 1.32
N LYS A 97 -6.77 -13.49 1.27
CA LYS A 97 -6.31 -14.25 2.46
C LYS A 97 -5.62 -13.35 3.49
N GLY A 98 -4.86 -12.36 3.05
CA GLY A 98 -4.21 -11.40 3.95
C GLY A 98 -5.23 -10.56 4.73
N LEU A 99 -6.32 -10.14 4.08
CA LEU A 99 -7.40 -9.39 4.74
C LEU A 99 -8.13 -10.19 5.83
N GLU A 100 -8.16 -11.51 5.74
CA GLU A 100 -8.69 -12.38 6.80
C GLU A 100 -7.76 -12.45 8.03
N ARG A 101 -6.46 -12.27 7.81
CA ARG A 101 -5.41 -12.38 8.85
C ARG A 101 -5.08 -11.05 9.52
N HIS A 102 -5.27 -9.94 8.82
CA HIS A 102 -4.89 -8.60 9.26
C HIS A 102 -6.11 -7.77 9.62
N ALA A 103 -6.21 -7.37 10.89
CA ALA A 103 -7.26 -6.48 11.38
C ALA A 103 -7.00 -5.02 10.97
N LEU A 104 -7.34 -4.68 9.73
CA LEU A 104 -7.27 -3.31 9.24
C LEU A 104 -8.40 -2.46 9.82
N LYS A 105 -8.05 -1.29 10.38
CA LYS A 105 -9.02 -0.33 10.92
C LYS A 105 -9.54 0.65 9.87
N ALA A 106 -8.79 0.82 8.78
CA ALA A 106 -9.12 1.72 7.69
C ALA A 106 -10.41 1.32 6.97
N ARG A 107 -11.07 2.31 6.35
CA ARG A 107 -12.17 2.06 5.41
C ARG A 107 -11.59 1.38 4.16
N ARG A 108 -12.11 0.20 3.83
CA ARG A 108 -11.62 -0.60 2.71
C ARG A 108 -12.32 -0.22 1.42
N TRP A 109 -11.58 -0.09 0.33
CA TRP A 109 -12.11 0.27 -0.99
C TRP A 109 -11.57 -0.75 -2.00
N PRO A 110 -12.29 -1.86 -2.22
CA PRO A 110 -11.85 -2.85 -3.18
C PRO A 110 -11.96 -2.30 -4.61
N PHE A 111 -11.08 -2.75 -5.50
CA PHE A 111 -11.28 -2.60 -6.93
C PHE A 111 -11.21 -3.96 -7.63
N SER A 112 -11.93 -4.11 -8.74
CA SER A 112 -11.90 -5.33 -9.56
C SER A 112 -11.81 -4.98 -11.04
N ILE A 113 -11.16 -5.85 -11.82
CA ILE A 113 -11.18 -5.84 -13.28
C ILE A 113 -11.94 -7.05 -13.85
N GLU A 114 -12.48 -7.90 -12.98
CA GLU A 114 -13.15 -9.16 -13.36
C GLU A 114 -14.66 -9.14 -13.07
N ARG A 115 -15.09 -8.38 -12.07
CA ARG A 115 -16.49 -8.36 -11.62
C ARG A 115 -16.91 -7.01 -11.05
N GLU A 116 -18.21 -6.76 -11.10
CA GLU A 116 -18.83 -5.62 -10.42
C GLU A 116 -18.76 -5.80 -8.90
N LEU A 117 -18.60 -4.70 -8.17
CA LEU A 117 -18.51 -4.66 -6.72
C LEU A 117 -19.58 -3.74 -6.14
N GLU A 118 -20.20 -4.13 -5.03
CA GLU A 118 -21.19 -3.31 -4.32
C GLU A 118 -20.59 -1.99 -3.77
N GLN A 119 -19.28 -1.99 -3.51
CA GLN A 119 -18.52 -0.86 -3.00
C GLN A 119 -17.15 -0.83 -3.68
N GLY A 120 -16.62 0.37 -3.93
CA GLY A 120 -15.30 0.56 -4.52
C GLY A 120 -15.37 0.91 -6.00
N ALA A 121 -14.52 0.28 -6.82
CA ALA A 121 -14.46 0.55 -8.25
C ALA A 121 -14.35 -0.73 -9.07
N TYR A 122 -14.86 -0.72 -10.30
CA TYR A 122 -14.63 -1.78 -11.28
C TYR A 122 -14.38 -1.17 -12.67
N LEU A 123 -13.77 -1.94 -13.56
CA LEU A 123 -13.59 -1.59 -14.97
C LEU A 123 -14.52 -2.40 -15.87
#